data_AF-A0A5C7QWN2-F1
#
_entry.id   AF-A0A5C7QWN2-F1
#
_cell.length_a   1.000
_cell.length_b   1.000
_cell.length_c   1.000
_cell.angle_alpha   90.00
_cell.angle_beta   90.00
_cell.angle_gamma   90.00
#
_symmetry.space_group_name_H-M   'P 1'
#
loop_
_entity.id
_entity.type
_entity.pdbx_description
1 polymer ?
#
loop_
_entity_poly.entity_id
_entity_poly.type
_entity_poly.pdbx_seq_one_letter_code
_entity_poly.pdbx_strand_id
1 'polypeptide(L)'
;DTTGPLVSQFLWQDVPCGPYSLQQRYKVPVAGDVHMTNYDQWLAIQRGTPAATSTRFDSTPRYIRNAHDLAEWVHKDFTFQAFQHAALILMGMNAQRDSNPYSNSTSQAGFITFGGPHILDLIARAAYAALKAAWHQKWQVHRALRPEVLAGRVHNHMRGAANYPLHSALLNSKGAQQVFSRYGTHLLPQVYPEGSPTHPSYPSGHATIAGACATVLKAFFNESFVLNNSVIASDDGLSLLPYNSNALTVGGEINKLAGNIALGRDYAGVHYRQDAIQGLLVGEKVALNLLSEAKLFLSETNVNFTLTRFSGQTVTF
;
A
#
# COMPACT_ATOMS: atom_id res chain seq x y z
N ASP A 1 -1.05 -0.59 13.36
CA ASP A 1 -1.50 0.44 12.40
C ASP A 1 -2.77 1.17 12.85
N THR A 2 -3.32 0.88 14.03
CA THR A 2 -4.59 1.45 14.52
C THR A 2 -4.46 2.74 15.35
N THR A 3 -3.25 3.18 15.66
CA THR A 3 -3.00 4.38 16.49
C THR A 3 -2.95 5.65 15.63
N GLY A 4 -3.73 6.66 16.01
CA GLY A 4 -3.74 7.97 15.33
C GLY A 4 -4.49 8.00 14.00
N PRO A 5 -4.17 8.96 13.10
CA PRO A 5 -4.86 9.09 11.82
C PRO A 5 -4.73 7.82 10.97
N LEU A 6 -5.73 7.54 10.12
CA LEU A 6 -5.75 6.36 9.26
C LEU A 6 -4.61 6.35 8.25
N VAL A 7 -4.23 7.51 7.73
CA VAL A 7 -3.16 7.67 6.75
C VAL A 7 -1.82 7.87 7.48
N SER A 8 -0.78 7.19 7.00
CA SER A 8 0.59 7.31 7.51
C SER A 8 1.13 8.72 7.34
N GLN A 9 1.89 9.18 8.34
CA GLN A 9 2.65 10.43 8.25
C GLN A 9 3.51 10.50 6.98
N PHE A 10 4.05 9.37 6.53
CA PHE A 10 4.90 9.30 5.34
C PHE A 10 4.15 9.51 4.01
N LEU A 11 2.82 9.61 4.02
CA LEU A 11 1.98 10.00 2.87
C LEU A 11 1.56 11.48 2.90
N TRP A 12 1.93 12.21 3.95
CA TRP A 12 1.60 13.64 4.10
C TRP A 12 2.83 14.53 4.23
N GLN A 13 3.86 14.08 4.96
CA GLN A 13 5.06 14.85 5.17
C GLN A 13 5.78 15.11 3.85
N ASP A 14 6.37 16.29 3.73
CA ASP A 14 7.18 16.66 2.57
C ASP A 14 8.38 15.71 2.45
N VAL A 15 8.68 15.26 1.22
CA VAL A 15 9.74 14.30 0.95
C VAL A 15 11.02 15.03 0.54
N PRO A 16 12.14 14.88 1.27
CA PRO A 16 13.43 15.42 0.83
C PRO A 16 13.92 14.68 -0.43
N CYS A 17 14.01 15.38 -1.56
CA CYS A 17 14.37 14.81 -2.87
C CYS A 17 15.63 15.50 -3.42
N GLY A 18 16.79 15.22 -2.81
CA GLY A 18 18.04 15.88 -3.17
C GLY A 18 17.97 17.38 -2.90
N PRO A 19 18.13 18.27 -3.92
CA PRO A 19 18.15 19.72 -3.70
C PRO A 19 16.75 20.35 -3.60
N TYR A 20 15.66 19.58 -3.68
CA TYR A 20 14.29 20.08 -3.55
C TYR A 20 13.47 19.23 -2.58
N SER A 21 12.30 19.75 -2.22
CA SER A 21 11.31 19.06 -1.40
C SER A 21 10.07 18.76 -2.23
N LEU A 22 9.58 17.52 -2.18
CA LEU A 22 8.33 17.13 -2.83
C LEU A 22 7.18 17.23 -1.82
N GLN A 23 6.30 18.22 -2.04
CA GLN A 23 5.06 18.34 -1.29
C GLN A 23 4.04 17.28 -1.74
N GLN A 24 3.45 16.55 -0.78
CA GLN A 24 2.59 15.40 -1.05
C GLN A 24 1.11 15.77 -1.30
N ARG A 25 0.88 16.67 -2.26
CA ARG A 25 -0.46 17.00 -2.79
C ARG A 25 -0.62 16.39 -4.18
N TYR A 26 -1.73 15.70 -4.40
CA TYR A 26 -1.94 14.89 -5.60
C TYR A 26 -3.18 15.34 -6.37
N LYS A 27 -3.16 15.03 -7.66
CA LYS A 27 -4.35 15.13 -8.49
C LYS A 27 -5.31 14.00 -8.07
N VAL A 28 -6.41 14.36 -7.42
CA VAL A 28 -7.39 13.39 -6.87
C VAL A 28 -8.70 13.43 -7.65
N PRO A 29 -9.48 12.32 -7.68
CA PRO A 29 -10.76 12.31 -8.36
C PRO A 29 -11.78 13.23 -7.68
N VAL A 30 -12.76 13.71 -8.43
CA VAL A 30 -13.90 14.43 -7.84
C VAL A 30 -14.74 13.46 -6.99
N ALA A 31 -15.42 13.99 -5.98
CA ALA A 31 -16.23 13.18 -5.07
C ALA A 31 -17.30 12.38 -5.84
N GLY A 32 -17.36 11.07 -5.58
CA GLY A 32 -18.35 10.17 -6.18
C GLY A 32 -18.07 9.78 -7.64
N ASP A 33 -16.90 10.10 -8.19
CA ASP A 33 -16.49 9.61 -9.51
C ASP A 33 -16.19 8.11 -9.45
N VAL A 34 -17.12 7.29 -9.94
CA VAL A 34 -16.99 5.83 -9.97
C VAL A 34 -17.49 5.29 -11.30
N HIS A 35 -17.01 4.11 -11.67
CA HIS A 35 -17.18 3.50 -12.98
C HIS A 35 -17.75 2.08 -12.87
N MET A 36 -18.03 1.44 -14.01
CA MET A 36 -18.52 0.05 -14.09
C MET A 36 -19.83 -0.21 -13.30
N THR A 37 -20.71 0.79 -13.22
CA THR A 37 -21.99 0.71 -12.51
C THR A 37 -23.13 0.16 -13.36
N ASN A 38 -22.97 0.11 -14.68
CA ASN A 38 -23.92 -0.51 -15.62
C ASN A 38 -23.36 -1.81 -16.20
N TYR A 39 -24.25 -2.72 -16.60
CA TYR A 39 -23.89 -4.08 -17.00
C TYR A 39 -23.09 -4.15 -18.29
N ASP A 40 -23.43 -3.33 -19.30
CA ASP A 40 -22.77 -3.36 -20.59
C ASP A 40 -21.33 -2.85 -20.49
N GLN A 41 -21.10 -1.77 -19.75
CA GLN A 41 -19.76 -1.28 -19.44
C GLN A 41 -18.95 -2.32 -18.67
N TRP A 42 -19.53 -2.91 -17.61
CA TRP A 42 -18.86 -3.96 -16.85
C TRP A 42 -18.46 -5.13 -17.75
N LEU A 43 -19.38 -5.63 -18.58
CA LEU A 43 -19.13 -6.77 -19.47
C LEU A 43 -18.09 -6.45 -20.55
N ALA A 44 -18.08 -5.23 -21.07
CA ALA A 44 -17.07 -4.78 -22.02
C ALA A 44 -15.66 -4.82 -21.41
N ILE A 45 -15.49 -4.33 -20.17
CA ILE A 45 -14.23 -4.43 -19.43
C ILE A 45 -13.84 -5.89 -19.21
N GLN A 46 -14.78 -6.75 -18.78
CA GLN A 46 -14.50 -8.19 -18.60
C GLN A 46 -14.06 -8.88 -19.90
N ARG A 47 -14.45 -8.35 -21.07
CA ARG A 47 -14.06 -8.82 -22.40
C ARG A 47 -12.77 -8.18 -22.93
N GLY A 48 -12.08 -7.38 -22.12
CA GLY A 48 -10.81 -6.74 -22.49
C GLY A 48 -10.97 -5.50 -23.38
N THR A 49 -12.16 -4.91 -23.43
CA THR A 49 -12.36 -3.62 -24.12
C THR A 49 -11.75 -2.49 -23.29
N PRO A 50 -11.08 -1.50 -23.89
CA PRO A 50 -10.64 -0.30 -23.17
C PRO A 50 -11.79 0.42 -22.48
N ALA A 51 -11.48 1.12 -21.38
CA ALA A 51 -12.48 1.87 -20.65
C ALA A 51 -13.11 2.96 -21.52
N ALA A 52 -14.45 2.99 -21.58
CA ALA A 52 -15.22 4.00 -22.30
C ALA A 52 -15.40 5.31 -21.51
N THR A 53 -15.09 5.29 -20.20
CA THR A 53 -15.13 6.45 -19.32
C THR A 53 -13.74 6.86 -18.90
N SER A 54 -13.57 8.10 -18.45
CA SER A 54 -12.34 8.60 -17.84
C SER A 54 -12.63 9.19 -16.47
N THR A 55 -11.63 9.15 -15.58
CA THR A 55 -11.71 9.75 -14.26
C THR A 55 -11.76 11.27 -14.37
N ARG A 56 -12.72 11.89 -13.68
CA ARG A 56 -12.80 13.34 -13.52
C ARG A 56 -12.01 13.73 -12.29
N PHE A 57 -11.10 14.69 -12.46
CA PHE A 57 -10.20 15.12 -11.40
C PHE A 57 -10.58 16.49 -10.86
N ASP A 58 -10.31 16.68 -9.58
CA ASP A 58 -10.31 17.99 -8.95
C ASP A 58 -9.27 18.89 -9.63
N SER A 59 -9.62 20.16 -9.85
CA SER A 59 -8.69 21.15 -10.41
C SER A 59 -7.59 21.54 -9.42
N THR A 60 -7.84 21.32 -8.12
CA THR A 60 -6.91 21.65 -7.04
C THR A 60 -6.27 20.37 -6.50
N PRO A 61 -4.94 20.24 -6.52
CA PRO A 61 -4.26 19.13 -5.85
C PRO A 61 -4.47 19.13 -4.34
N ARG A 62 -4.65 17.95 -3.75
CA ARG A 62 -4.99 17.78 -2.33
C ARG A 62 -4.12 16.74 -1.65
N TYR A 63 -3.95 16.87 -0.33
CA TYR A 63 -3.48 15.77 0.50
C TYR A 63 -4.51 14.64 0.52
N ILE A 64 -4.04 13.40 0.71
CA ILE A 64 -4.93 12.24 0.89
C ILE A 64 -5.78 12.48 2.14
N ARG A 65 -7.10 12.61 1.98
CA ARG A 65 -8.03 12.87 3.10
C ARG A 65 -9.15 11.83 3.19
N ASN A 66 -9.29 10.97 2.19
CA ASN A 66 -10.33 9.94 2.15
C ASN A 66 -9.86 8.71 1.36
N ALA A 67 -10.69 7.67 1.35
CA ALA A 67 -10.41 6.39 0.68
C ALA A 67 -10.30 6.51 -0.86
N HIS A 68 -11.02 7.45 -1.48
CA HIS A 68 -10.99 7.68 -2.92
C HIS A 68 -9.65 8.28 -3.35
N ASP A 69 -9.14 9.24 -2.58
CA ASP A 69 -7.81 9.84 -2.81
C ASP A 69 -6.72 8.78 -2.64
N LEU A 70 -6.81 7.94 -1.60
CA LEU A 70 -5.84 6.86 -1.37
C LEU A 70 -5.90 5.81 -2.49
N ALA A 71 -7.10 5.46 -2.96
CA ALA A 71 -7.30 4.56 -4.09
C ALA A 71 -6.68 5.11 -5.37
N GLU A 72 -6.82 6.41 -5.66
CA GLU A 72 -6.16 7.03 -6.81
C GLU A 72 -4.64 7.15 -6.64
N TRP A 73 -4.15 7.38 -5.42
CA TRP A 73 -2.71 7.37 -5.16
C TRP A 73 -2.09 6.04 -5.58
N VAL A 74 -2.67 4.92 -5.11
CA VAL A 74 -2.19 3.57 -5.46
C VAL A 74 -2.57 3.15 -6.89
N HIS A 75 -3.26 3.99 -7.65
CA HIS A 75 -3.51 3.80 -9.08
C HIS A 75 -2.30 4.27 -9.90
N LYS A 76 -1.65 5.35 -9.46
CA LYS A 76 -0.61 6.05 -10.21
C LYS A 76 0.78 5.87 -9.64
N ASP A 77 0.90 5.29 -8.45
CA ASP A 77 2.18 4.99 -7.85
C ASP A 77 3.02 4.06 -8.71
N PHE A 78 4.33 4.24 -8.65
CA PHE A 78 5.26 3.23 -9.14
C PHE A 78 5.70 2.30 -8.01
N THR A 79 6.14 1.09 -8.40
CA THR A 79 6.55 -0.05 -7.56
C THR A 79 6.75 0.22 -6.06
N PHE A 80 7.85 0.88 -5.67
CA PHE A 80 8.24 1.06 -4.26
C PHE A 80 8.20 2.53 -3.82
N GLN A 81 7.48 3.38 -4.54
CA GLN A 81 7.48 4.83 -4.38
C GLN A 81 7.22 5.27 -2.93
N ALA A 82 6.17 4.74 -2.31
CA ALA A 82 5.77 5.15 -0.96
C ALA A 82 6.89 4.87 0.08
N PHE A 83 7.59 3.75 -0.10
CA PHE A 83 8.63 3.30 0.83
C PHE A 83 9.96 4.00 0.57
N GLN A 84 10.25 4.38 -0.68
CA GLN A 84 11.33 5.29 -0.99
C GLN A 84 11.08 6.66 -0.35
N HIS A 85 9.87 7.22 -0.47
CA HIS A 85 9.51 8.48 0.19
C HIS A 85 9.73 8.40 1.71
N ALA A 86 9.23 7.33 2.34
CA ALA A 86 9.43 7.08 3.76
C ALA A 86 10.92 6.98 4.14
N ALA A 87 11.74 6.28 3.34
CA ALA A 87 13.18 6.21 3.59
C ALA A 87 13.85 7.59 3.57
N LEU A 88 13.51 8.43 2.57
CA LEU A 88 14.05 9.77 2.43
C LEU A 88 13.65 10.67 3.61
N ILE A 89 12.38 10.61 4.03
CA ILE A 89 11.88 11.32 5.22
C ILE A 89 12.63 10.87 6.48
N LEU A 90 12.72 9.56 6.71
CA LEU A 90 13.35 8.98 7.90
C LEU A 90 14.86 9.26 7.98
N MET A 91 15.56 9.30 6.84
CA MET A 91 16.95 9.74 6.77
C MET A 91 17.08 11.21 7.16
N GLY A 92 16.20 12.09 6.66
CA GLY A 92 16.18 13.50 7.03
C GLY A 92 15.87 13.76 8.51
N MET A 93 15.14 12.86 9.16
CA MET A 93 14.85 12.90 10.59
C MET A 93 15.97 12.36 11.48
N ASN A 94 17.02 11.79 10.88
CA ASN A 94 18.05 11.03 11.58
C ASN A 94 17.48 9.90 12.47
N ALA A 95 16.47 9.18 11.98
CA ALA A 95 15.82 8.08 12.70
C ALA A 95 16.54 6.72 12.55
N GLN A 96 17.82 6.72 12.17
CA GLN A 96 18.60 5.49 11.97
C GLN A 96 18.69 4.68 13.27
N ARG A 97 18.82 3.37 13.13
CA ARG A 97 18.93 2.46 14.28
C ARG A 97 20.28 2.58 14.98
N ASP A 98 20.26 2.50 16.31
CA ASP A 98 21.45 2.58 17.17
C ASP A 98 22.51 1.52 16.84
N SER A 99 22.07 0.34 16.36
CA SER A 99 22.93 -0.79 15.97
C SER A 99 23.66 -0.60 14.63
N ASN A 100 23.65 0.60 14.05
CA ASN A 100 24.50 0.92 12.92
C ASN A 100 25.99 0.81 13.34
N PRO A 101 26.82 0.01 12.65
CA PRO A 101 28.22 -0.21 13.04
C PRO A 101 29.06 1.08 13.03
N TYR A 102 28.59 2.12 12.37
CA TYR A 102 29.25 3.42 12.29
C TYR A 102 28.81 4.43 13.36
N SER A 103 27.79 4.13 14.17
CA SER A 103 27.20 5.10 15.13
C SER A 103 28.21 5.69 16.13
N ASN A 104 29.20 4.89 16.55
CA ASN A 104 30.22 5.30 17.52
C ASN A 104 31.61 5.50 16.89
N SER A 105 31.71 5.47 15.55
CA SER A 105 32.99 5.65 14.87
C SER A 105 33.31 7.13 14.70
N THR A 106 34.53 7.53 15.07
CA THR A 106 35.03 8.91 14.87
C THR A 106 35.70 9.10 13.51
N SER A 107 35.88 8.03 12.72
CA SER A 107 36.64 8.06 11.46
C SER A 107 36.00 7.27 10.33
N GLN A 108 34.80 6.71 10.52
CA GLN A 108 34.06 5.97 9.50
C GLN A 108 32.58 6.42 9.50
N ALA A 109 31.95 6.31 8.33
CA ALA A 109 30.53 6.61 8.16
C ALA A 109 29.89 5.63 7.17
N GLY A 110 28.60 5.39 7.33
CA GLY A 110 27.82 4.56 6.40
C GLY A 110 27.56 5.27 5.07
N PHE A 111 27.66 4.53 3.96
CA PHE A 111 27.27 4.97 2.62
C PHE A 111 26.85 3.79 1.76
N ILE A 112 27.82 3.05 1.20
CA ILE A 112 27.53 1.81 0.43
C ILE A 112 26.94 0.70 1.31
N THR A 113 27.30 0.71 2.59
CA THR A 113 26.75 -0.12 3.66
C THR A 113 26.26 0.81 4.77
N PHE A 114 25.15 0.44 5.40
CA PHE A 114 24.47 1.20 6.47
C PHE A 114 24.25 2.71 6.20
N GLY A 115 24.20 3.12 4.93
CA GLY A 115 23.91 4.49 4.50
C GLY A 115 22.79 4.54 3.46
N GLY A 116 22.55 5.75 2.92
CA GLY A 116 21.45 6.01 1.98
C GLY A 116 21.44 5.10 0.73
N PRO A 117 22.55 4.94 -0.01
CA PRO A 117 22.61 4.01 -1.13
C PRO A 117 22.20 2.57 -0.76
N HIS A 118 22.60 2.08 0.41
CA HIS A 118 22.32 0.72 0.85
C HIS A 118 20.81 0.47 1.03
N ILE A 119 20.14 1.35 1.79
CA ILE A 119 18.71 1.16 2.07
C ILE A 119 17.85 1.35 0.82
N LEU A 120 18.18 2.33 -0.03
CA LEU A 120 17.44 2.58 -1.27
C LEU A 120 17.56 1.41 -2.26
N ASP A 121 18.75 0.81 -2.38
CA ASP A 121 18.96 -0.40 -3.18
C ASP A 121 18.15 -1.59 -2.61
N LEU A 122 18.22 -1.85 -1.30
CA LEU A 122 17.51 -2.97 -0.68
C LEU A 122 15.99 -2.83 -0.78
N ILE A 123 15.43 -1.63 -0.68
CA ILE A 123 13.99 -1.38 -0.89
C ILE A 123 13.58 -1.82 -2.30
N ALA A 124 14.35 -1.40 -3.32
CA ALA A 124 14.05 -1.72 -4.71
C ALA A 124 14.20 -3.23 -4.99
N ARG A 125 15.27 -3.86 -4.48
CA ARG A 125 15.51 -5.31 -4.63
C ARG A 125 14.44 -6.14 -3.94
N ALA A 126 14.07 -5.77 -2.72
CA ALA A 126 13.02 -6.45 -1.97
C ALA A 126 11.67 -6.35 -2.68
N ALA A 127 11.32 -5.17 -3.21
CA ALA A 127 10.09 -4.99 -3.98
C ALA A 127 10.03 -5.92 -5.20
N TYR A 128 11.11 -5.98 -5.99
CA TYR A 128 11.15 -6.81 -7.19
C TYR A 128 11.14 -8.32 -6.88
N ALA A 129 11.88 -8.76 -5.86
CA ALA A 129 11.86 -10.15 -5.42
C ALA A 129 10.46 -10.56 -4.92
N ALA A 130 9.81 -9.69 -4.16
CA ALA A 130 8.47 -9.92 -3.63
C ALA A 130 7.43 -10.01 -4.76
N LEU A 131 7.54 -9.20 -5.82
CA LEU A 131 6.70 -9.29 -7.00
C LEU A 131 6.82 -10.64 -7.71
N LYS A 132 8.02 -11.22 -7.84
CA LYS A 132 8.19 -12.56 -8.43
C LYS A 132 7.44 -13.62 -7.63
N ALA A 133 7.53 -13.57 -6.31
CA ALA A 133 6.79 -14.47 -5.44
C ALA A 133 5.27 -14.29 -5.59
N ALA A 134 4.79 -13.04 -5.62
CA ALA A 134 3.38 -12.75 -5.83
C ALA A 134 2.86 -13.25 -7.19
N TRP A 135 3.63 -13.10 -8.26
CA TRP A 135 3.24 -13.56 -9.60
C TRP A 135 3.11 -15.09 -9.66
N HIS A 136 4.01 -15.81 -8.99
CA HIS A 136 3.89 -17.26 -8.88
C HIS A 136 2.58 -17.66 -8.20
N GLN A 137 2.26 -17.04 -7.08
CA GLN A 137 1.02 -17.29 -6.34
C GLN A 137 -0.23 -16.93 -7.17
N LYS A 138 -0.20 -15.81 -7.89
CA LYS A 138 -1.29 -15.39 -8.76
C LYS A 138 -1.57 -16.39 -9.88
N TRP A 139 -0.55 -16.79 -10.62
CA TRP A 139 -0.74 -17.49 -11.90
C TRP A 139 -0.57 -19.00 -11.81
N GLN A 140 0.47 -19.47 -11.11
CA GLN A 140 0.78 -20.89 -11.05
C GLN A 140 -0.08 -21.59 -10.00
N VAL A 141 -0.45 -20.89 -8.92
CA VAL A 141 -1.19 -21.49 -7.81
C VAL A 141 -2.68 -21.16 -7.84
N HIS A 142 -3.06 -19.90 -7.55
CA HIS A 142 -4.42 -19.60 -7.09
C HIS A 142 -5.41 -19.17 -8.18
N ARG A 143 -4.98 -18.33 -9.13
CA ARG A 143 -5.84 -17.78 -10.21
C ARG A 143 -7.19 -17.23 -9.70
N ALA A 144 -7.16 -16.58 -8.53
CA ALA A 144 -8.37 -16.09 -7.87
C ALA A 144 -9.04 -14.95 -8.66
N LEU A 145 -10.37 -14.98 -8.76
CA LEU A 145 -11.16 -13.95 -9.42
C LEU A 145 -11.13 -12.61 -8.67
N ARG A 146 -11.21 -11.50 -9.41
CA ARG A 146 -11.25 -10.13 -8.87
C ARG A 146 -12.62 -9.78 -8.25
N PRO A 147 -12.69 -8.78 -7.34
CA PRO A 147 -13.96 -8.38 -6.72
C PRO A 147 -15.06 -7.99 -7.73
N GLU A 148 -14.70 -7.29 -8.81
CA GLU A 148 -15.63 -6.93 -9.89
C GLU A 148 -16.25 -8.14 -10.60
N VAL A 149 -15.53 -9.26 -10.68
CA VAL A 149 -16.03 -10.52 -11.26
C VAL A 149 -17.03 -11.16 -10.31
N LEU A 150 -16.74 -11.17 -9.00
CA LEU A 150 -17.67 -11.69 -8.00
C LEU A 150 -18.97 -10.88 -7.97
N ALA A 151 -18.87 -9.55 -8.03
CA ALA A 151 -20.03 -8.67 -8.11
C ALA A 151 -20.85 -8.91 -9.39
N GLY A 152 -20.21 -9.17 -10.52
CA GLY A 152 -20.89 -9.63 -11.73
C GLY A 152 -21.66 -10.94 -11.56
N ARG A 153 -21.14 -11.88 -10.77
CA ARG A 153 -21.87 -13.12 -10.39
C ARG A 153 -23.06 -12.81 -9.49
N VAL A 154 -22.90 -11.92 -8.50
CA VAL A 154 -24.01 -11.45 -7.65
C VAL A 154 -25.10 -10.82 -8.50
N HIS A 155 -24.75 -9.89 -9.40
CA HIS A 155 -25.72 -9.25 -10.30
C HIS A 155 -26.50 -10.27 -11.14
N ASN A 156 -25.79 -11.21 -11.78
CA ASN A 156 -26.42 -12.23 -12.60
C ASN A 156 -27.28 -13.22 -11.80
N HIS A 157 -26.88 -13.52 -10.57
CA HIS A 157 -27.68 -14.32 -9.63
C HIS A 157 -28.99 -13.64 -9.25
N MET A 158 -28.89 -12.39 -8.78
CA MET A 158 -30.03 -11.62 -8.29
C MET A 158 -31.08 -11.33 -9.37
N ARG A 159 -30.68 -11.27 -10.65
CA ARG A 159 -31.62 -11.10 -11.79
C ARG A 159 -32.13 -12.41 -12.39
N GLY A 160 -31.76 -13.57 -11.84
CA GLY A 160 -32.18 -14.88 -12.35
C GLY A 160 -31.52 -15.31 -13.68
N ALA A 161 -30.46 -14.63 -14.12
CA ALA A 161 -29.78 -14.97 -15.39
C ALA A 161 -28.79 -16.14 -15.24
N ALA A 162 -28.35 -16.44 -14.02
CA ALA A 162 -27.51 -17.60 -13.70
C ALA A 162 -27.67 -17.98 -12.22
N ASN A 163 -27.35 -19.23 -11.88
CA ASN A 163 -27.31 -19.69 -10.49
C ASN A 163 -25.85 -19.88 -10.05
N TYR A 164 -25.45 -19.23 -8.95
CA TYR A 164 -24.10 -19.32 -8.40
C TYR A 164 -24.18 -19.72 -6.92
N PRO A 165 -23.21 -20.48 -6.38
CA PRO A 165 -23.17 -20.88 -4.98
C PRO A 165 -22.70 -19.72 -4.09
N LEU A 166 -23.47 -18.63 -4.04
CA LEU A 166 -23.15 -17.42 -3.29
C LEU A 166 -23.77 -17.47 -1.89
N HIS A 167 -22.98 -17.10 -0.89
CA HIS A 167 -23.45 -17.06 0.48
C HIS A 167 -24.49 -15.95 0.68
N SER A 168 -25.58 -16.24 1.39
CA SER A 168 -26.69 -15.30 1.62
C SER A 168 -26.26 -13.98 2.27
N ALA A 169 -25.26 -14.01 3.16
CA ALA A 169 -24.70 -12.80 3.77
C ALA A 169 -24.13 -11.80 2.75
N LEU A 170 -23.58 -12.26 1.63
CA LEU A 170 -23.13 -11.38 0.54
C LEU A 170 -24.34 -10.78 -0.19
N LEU A 171 -25.29 -11.63 -0.56
CA LEU A 171 -26.51 -11.24 -1.30
C LEU A 171 -27.36 -10.24 -0.50
N ASN A 172 -27.48 -10.45 0.81
CA ASN A 172 -28.30 -9.66 1.73
C ASN A 172 -27.52 -8.52 2.39
N SER A 173 -26.29 -8.25 1.96
CA SER A 173 -25.46 -7.20 2.58
C SER A 173 -26.06 -5.81 2.36
N LYS A 174 -25.92 -4.93 3.36
CA LYS A 174 -26.31 -3.51 3.23
C LYS A 174 -25.63 -2.83 2.05
N GLY A 175 -24.38 -3.20 1.76
CA GLY A 175 -23.64 -2.70 0.61
C GLY A 175 -24.30 -3.06 -0.72
N ALA A 176 -24.65 -4.34 -0.92
CA ALA A 176 -25.35 -4.78 -2.14
C ALA A 176 -26.68 -4.06 -2.32
N GLN A 177 -27.46 -3.88 -1.24
CA GLN A 177 -28.73 -3.15 -1.28
C GLN A 177 -28.54 -1.66 -1.62
N GLN A 178 -27.54 -1.00 -1.03
CA GLN A 178 -27.26 0.42 -1.30
C GLN A 178 -26.78 0.65 -2.73
N VAL A 179 -25.93 -0.23 -3.26
CA VAL A 179 -25.50 -0.17 -4.67
C VAL A 179 -26.72 -0.34 -5.58
N PHE A 180 -27.57 -1.35 -5.34
CA PHE A 180 -28.76 -1.56 -6.16
C PHE A 180 -29.70 -0.35 -6.11
N SER A 181 -29.95 0.20 -4.92
CA SER A 181 -30.76 1.42 -4.77
C SER A 181 -30.19 2.62 -5.52
N ARG A 182 -28.86 2.72 -5.66
CA ARG A 182 -28.20 3.88 -6.29
C ARG A 182 -28.03 3.72 -7.80
N TYR A 183 -27.75 2.52 -8.28
CA TYR A 183 -27.32 2.28 -9.66
C TYR A 183 -28.22 1.30 -10.42
N GLY A 184 -29.20 0.67 -9.77
CA GLY A 184 -30.07 -0.34 -10.39
C GLY A 184 -29.36 -1.67 -10.69
N THR A 185 -28.13 -1.86 -10.22
CA THR A 185 -27.32 -3.07 -10.42
C THR A 185 -26.69 -3.52 -9.10
N HIS A 186 -26.39 -4.82 -8.97
CA HIS A 186 -25.57 -5.34 -7.87
C HIS A 186 -24.07 -5.44 -8.25
N LEU A 187 -23.60 -4.60 -9.18
CA LEU A 187 -22.19 -4.54 -9.58
C LEU A 187 -21.37 -3.79 -8.52
N LEU A 188 -20.06 -3.97 -8.50
CA LEU A 188 -19.18 -3.22 -7.60
C LEU A 188 -18.73 -1.94 -8.33
N PRO A 189 -19.14 -0.73 -7.89
CA PRO A 189 -18.63 0.51 -8.46
C PRO A 189 -17.11 0.56 -8.30
N GLN A 190 -16.41 0.77 -9.41
CA GLN A 190 -14.94 0.80 -9.45
C GLN A 190 -14.45 2.25 -9.36
N VAL A 191 -13.35 2.47 -8.64
CA VAL A 191 -12.64 3.78 -8.70
C VAL A 191 -11.94 3.96 -10.04
N TYR A 192 -11.49 2.88 -10.67
CA TYR A 192 -10.77 2.92 -11.93
C TYR A 192 -11.71 2.67 -13.10
N PRO A 193 -11.65 3.46 -14.18
CA PRO A 193 -12.47 3.23 -15.37
C PRO A 193 -12.29 1.85 -15.99
N GLU A 194 -11.07 1.32 -15.93
CA GLU A 194 -10.67 0.01 -16.44
C GLU A 194 -10.87 -1.14 -15.45
N GLY A 195 -11.28 -0.83 -14.21
CA GLY A 195 -11.35 -1.79 -13.12
C GLY A 195 -9.98 -2.34 -12.73
N SER A 196 -9.91 -3.65 -12.50
CA SER A 196 -8.69 -4.30 -12.04
C SER A 196 -7.66 -4.55 -13.15
N PRO A 197 -6.35 -4.55 -12.82
CA PRO A 197 -5.33 -5.01 -13.75
C PRO A 197 -5.56 -6.45 -14.21
N THR A 198 -5.16 -6.77 -15.44
CA THR A 198 -5.37 -8.04 -16.16
C THR A 198 -4.46 -9.20 -15.66
N HIS A 199 -4.46 -9.40 -14.35
CA HIS A 199 -3.87 -10.54 -13.67
C HIS A 199 -4.71 -10.93 -12.43
N PRO A 200 -4.64 -12.18 -11.95
CA PRO A 200 -5.45 -12.68 -10.83
C PRO A 200 -5.35 -11.84 -9.57
N SER A 201 -6.36 -11.97 -8.70
CA SER A 201 -6.48 -11.18 -7.48
C SER A 201 -5.44 -11.56 -6.44
N TYR A 202 -5.31 -12.84 -6.09
CA TYR A 202 -4.60 -13.25 -4.89
C TYR A 202 -3.13 -13.67 -5.13
N PRO A 203 -2.17 -13.22 -4.30
CA PRO A 203 -2.26 -12.11 -3.34
C PRO A 203 -2.11 -10.76 -4.05
N SER A 204 -2.31 -9.63 -3.36
CA SER A 204 -2.10 -8.30 -3.95
C SER A 204 -0.61 -8.05 -4.24
N GLY A 205 -0.30 -7.53 -5.43
CA GLY A 205 1.07 -7.18 -5.83
C GLY A 205 1.61 -6.01 -5.01
N HIS A 206 0.84 -4.91 -4.94
CA HIS A 206 1.10 -3.75 -4.07
C HIS A 206 1.30 -4.16 -2.61
N ALA A 207 0.45 -5.03 -2.07
CA ALA A 207 0.60 -5.48 -0.69
C ALA A 207 1.87 -6.30 -0.47
N THR A 208 2.25 -7.13 -1.45
CA THR A 208 3.47 -7.94 -1.36
C THR A 208 4.73 -7.08 -1.44
N ILE A 209 4.74 -6.05 -2.30
CA ILE A 209 5.80 -5.03 -2.29
C ILE A 209 5.82 -4.31 -0.94
N ALA A 210 4.66 -3.85 -0.47
CA ALA A 210 4.53 -3.09 0.75
C ALA A 210 5.08 -3.84 1.97
N GLY A 211 4.76 -5.13 2.09
CA GLY A 211 5.28 -5.97 3.15
C GLY A 211 6.79 -6.09 3.11
N ALA A 212 7.36 -6.26 1.91
CA ALA A 212 8.79 -6.39 1.71
C ALA A 212 9.54 -5.08 2.04
N CYS A 213 9.10 -3.96 1.46
CA CYS A 213 9.74 -2.67 1.66
C CYS A 213 9.60 -2.18 3.12
N ALA A 214 8.44 -2.36 3.75
CA ALA A 214 8.25 -2.04 5.16
C ALA A 214 9.19 -2.84 6.08
N THR A 215 9.44 -4.11 5.74
CA THR A 215 10.39 -4.96 6.48
C THR A 215 11.82 -4.43 6.35
N VAL A 216 12.23 -4.02 5.15
CA VAL A 216 13.55 -3.36 4.94
C VAL A 216 13.65 -2.07 5.74
N LEU A 217 12.64 -1.19 5.70
CA LEU A 217 12.63 0.04 6.48
C LEU A 217 12.78 -0.23 7.99
N LYS A 218 12.02 -1.19 8.53
CA LYS A 218 12.09 -1.56 9.95
C LYS A 218 13.46 -2.12 10.34
N ALA A 219 14.15 -2.82 9.44
CA ALA A 219 15.50 -3.32 9.70
C ALA A 219 16.54 -2.19 9.83
N PHE A 220 16.34 -1.06 9.13
CA PHE A 220 17.31 0.04 9.07
C PHE A 220 17.04 1.19 10.05
N PHE A 221 15.78 1.44 10.38
CA PHE A 221 15.39 2.56 11.24
C PHE A 221 15.02 2.10 12.66
N ASN A 222 15.12 3.02 13.62
CA ASN A 222 14.69 2.80 14.99
C ASN A 222 13.15 2.84 15.06
N GLU A 223 12.52 1.67 15.15
CA GLU A 223 11.06 1.54 15.18
C GLU A 223 10.40 2.28 16.36
N SER A 224 11.12 2.48 17.46
CA SER A 224 10.65 3.16 18.66
C SER A 224 10.83 4.68 18.61
N PHE A 225 11.51 5.21 17.58
CA PHE A 225 11.66 6.65 17.39
C PHE A 225 10.27 7.30 17.29
N VAL A 226 10.01 8.29 18.14
CA VAL A 226 8.74 9.03 18.16
C VAL A 226 8.80 10.18 17.17
N LEU A 227 7.82 10.24 16.28
CA LEU A 227 7.73 11.32 15.30
C LEU A 227 7.32 12.63 15.99
N ASN A 228 8.12 13.66 15.77
CA ASN A 228 7.78 15.03 16.15
C ASN A 228 6.87 15.67 15.10
N ASN A 229 6.03 16.62 15.52
CA ASN A 229 5.17 17.40 14.63
C ASN A 229 4.28 16.55 13.71
N SER A 230 3.64 15.52 14.27
CA SER A 230 2.67 14.71 13.53
C SER A 230 1.51 15.58 13.04
N VAL A 231 0.94 15.22 11.89
CA VAL A 231 -0.09 15.98 11.19
C VAL A 231 -1.28 15.10 10.78
N ILE A 232 -2.38 15.77 10.43
CA ILE A 232 -3.54 15.19 9.77
C ILE A 232 -4.02 16.13 8.67
N ALA A 233 -4.44 15.61 7.52
CA ALA A 233 -5.04 16.45 6.48
C ALA A 233 -6.36 17.08 6.98
N SER A 234 -6.62 18.34 6.62
CA SER A 234 -7.94 18.96 6.80
C SER A 234 -8.99 18.23 5.95
N ASP A 235 -10.27 18.36 6.31
CA ASP A 235 -11.39 17.73 5.58
C ASP A 235 -11.44 18.13 4.09
N ASP A 236 -10.98 19.34 3.77
CA ASP A 236 -10.82 19.81 2.40
C ASP A 236 -9.52 19.33 1.72
N GLY A 237 -8.58 18.76 2.46
CA GLY A 237 -7.29 18.28 1.95
C GLY A 237 -6.36 19.39 1.46
N LEU A 238 -6.63 20.66 1.79
CA LEU A 238 -5.84 21.82 1.36
C LEU A 238 -4.74 22.20 2.35
N SER A 239 -4.80 21.67 3.58
CA SER A 239 -3.83 21.97 4.64
C SER A 239 -3.54 20.73 5.49
N LEU A 240 -2.43 20.80 6.23
CA LEU A 240 -2.07 19.83 7.26
C LEU A 240 -2.27 20.52 8.62
N LEU A 241 -3.06 19.89 9.48
CA LEU A 241 -3.34 20.33 10.84
C LEU A 241 -2.44 19.56 11.82
N PRO A 242 -1.99 20.18 12.92
CA PRO A 242 -1.24 19.46 13.94
C PRO A 242 -2.05 18.30 14.54
N TYR A 243 -1.41 17.15 14.72
CA TYR A 243 -1.96 15.99 15.41
C TYR A 243 -1.16 15.73 16.69
N ASN A 244 -1.79 16.00 17.85
CA ASN A 244 -1.14 15.96 19.16
C ASN A 244 -1.76 14.92 20.13
N SER A 245 -2.65 14.03 19.64
CA SER A 245 -3.43 13.16 20.53
C SER A 245 -2.68 11.93 21.03
N ASN A 246 -1.86 11.29 20.19
CA ASN A 246 -1.05 10.13 20.58
C ASN A 246 0.34 10.24 19.97
N ALA A 247 1.37 9.78 20.69
CA ALA A 247 2.70 9.63 20.12
C ALA A 247 2.67 8.59 18.99
N LEU A 248 3.18 8.96 17.82
CA LEU A 248 3.31 8.07 16.67
C LEU A 248 4.78 7.65 16.56
N THR A 249 5.03 6.35 16.38
CA THR A 249 6.39 5.83 16.23
C THR A 249 6.70 5.51 14.78
N VAL A 250 7.98 5.50 14.42
CA VAL A 250 8.46 5.10 13.09
C VAL A 250 7.95 3.71 12.71
N GLY A 251 8.05 2.73 13.61
CA GLY A 251 7.55 1.37 13.34
C GLY A 251 6.05 1.33 13.12
N GLY A 252 5.28 2.10 13.90
CA GLY A 252 3.84 2.25 13.76
C GLY A 252 3.45 2.84 12.41
N GLU A 253 4.10 3.92 12.00
CA GLU A 253 3.82 4.62 10.74
C GLU A 253 4.34 3.87 9.50
N ILE A 254 5.40 3.07 9.61
CA ILE A 254 5.84 2.15 8.54
C ILE A 254 4.78 1.05 8.33
N ASN A 255 4.30 0.44 9.42
CA ASN A 255 3.25 -0.58 9.32
C ASN A 255 1.94 0.01 8.78
N LYS A 256 1.61 1.24 9.19
CA LYS A 256 0.44 1.98 8.68
C LYS A 256 0.60 2.32 7.20
N LEU A 257 1.78 2.74 6.75
CA LEU A 257 2.09 2.97 5.33
C LEU A 257 1.85 1.69 4.52
N ALA A 258 2.37 0.55 4.99
CA ALA A 258 2.17 -0.73 4.33
C ALA A 258 0.68 -1.10 4.24
N GLY A 259 -0.07 -0.89 5.33
CA GLY A 259 -1.52 -1.04 5.36
C GLY A 259 -2.25 -0.10 4.40
N ASN A 260 -1.86 1.17 4.31
CA ASN A 260 -2.47 2.15 3.40
C ASN A 260 -2.27 1.76 1.94
N ILE A 261 -1.06 1.35 1.55
CA ILE A 261 -0.78 0.92 0.16
C ILE A 261 -1.54 -0.36 -0.18
N ALA A 262 -1.60 -1.33 0.75
CA ALA A 262 -2.31 -2.57 0.54
C ALA A 262 -3.84 -2.37 0.44
N LEU A 263 -4.43 -1.68 1.42
CA LEU A 263 -5.87 -1.46 1.51
C LEU A 263 -6.39 -0.37 0.57
N GLY A 264 -5.53 0.53 0.08
CA GLY A 264 -5.88 1.48 -0.97
C GLY A 264 -6.41 0.78 -2.22
N ARG A 265 -5.87 -0.40 -2.54
CA ARG A 265 -6.34 -1.23 -3.67
C ARG A 265 -7.67 -1.93 -3.36
N ASP A 266 -7.96 -2.20 -2.10
CA ASP A 266 -9.28 -2.70 -1.68
C ASP A 266 -10.33 -1.58 -1.81
N TYR A 267 -10.00 -0.36 -1.38
CA TYR A 267 -10.86 0.82 -1.55
C TYR A 267 -11.14 1.14 -3.01
N ALA A 268 -10.20 0.83 -3.91
CA ALA A 268 -10.40 0.96 -5.35
C ALA A 268 -11.38 -0.05 -5.95
N GLY A 269 -11.71 -1.12 -5.22
CA GLY A 269 -12.60 -2.19 -5.68
C GLY A 269 -11.88 -3.32 -6.43
N VAL A 270 -10.53 -3.38 -6.39
CA VAL A 270 -9.75 -4.33 -7.20
C VAL A 270 -9.12 -5.47 -6.42
N HIS A 271 -9.07 -5.40 -5.09
CA HIS A 271 -8.58 -6.48 -4.21
C HIS A 271 -9.53 -6.73 -3.03
N TYR A 272 -9.33 -7.89 -2.38
CA TYR A 272 -9.98 -8.22 -1.12
C TYR A 272 -8.99 -8.05 0.04
N ARG A 273 -9.51 -7.86 1.26
CA ARG A 273 -8.70 -7.81 2.48
C ARG A 273 -7.74 -8.99 2.63
N GLN A 274 -8.14 -10.20 2.22
CA GLN A 274 -7.25 -11.36 2.27
C GLN A 274 -6.05 -11.22 1.32
N ASP A 275 -6.23 -10.61 0.14
CA ASP A 275 -5.17 -10.37 -0.83
C ASP A 275 -4.15 -9.39 -0.26
N ALA A 276 -4.64 -8.37 0.46
CA ALA A 276 -3.83 -7.39 1.16
C ALA A 276 -3.04 -8.02 2.32
N ILE A 277 -3.71 -8.64 3.29
CA ILE A 277 -3.07 -9.18 4.49
C ILE A 277 -2.07 -10.28 4.13
N GLN A 278 -2.46 -11.24 3.29
CA GLN A 278 -1.55 -12.33 2.92
C GLN A 278 -0.41 -11.84 2.02
N GLY A 279 -0.66 -10.83 1.17
CA GLY A 279 0.39 -10.17 0.41
C GLY A 279 1.46 -9.56 1.32
N LEU A 280 1.07 -8.78 2.33
CA LEU A 280 2.00 -8.20 3.31
C LEU A 280 2.90 -9.28 3.96
N LEU A 281 2.32 -10.42 4.34
CA LEU A 281 3.06 -11.51 4.98
C LEU A 281 4.01 -12.25 4.01
N VAL A 282 3.61 -12.43 2.74
CA VAL A 282 4.51 -12.95 1.70
C VAL A 282 5.70 -12.00 1.50
N GLY A 283 5.42 -10.71 1.43
CA GLY A 283 6.44 -9.67 1.28
C GLY A 283 7.44 -9.66 2.43
N GLU A 284 6.95 -9.69 3.68
CA GLU A 284 7.79 -9.76 4.88
C GLU A 284 8.74 -10.97 4.83
N LYS A 285 8.21 -12.15 4.49
CA LYS A 285 9.02 -13.38 4.43
C LYS A 285 10.13 -13.27 3.37
N VAL A 286 9.82 -12.74 2.19
CA VAL A 286 10.81 -12.55 1.13
C VAL A 286 11.90 -11.56 1.57
N ALA A 287 11.51 -10.45 2.19
CA ALA A 287 12.46 -9.45 2.67
C ALA A 287 13.37 -9.96 3.79
N LEU A 288 12.84 -10.75 4.74
CA LEU A 288 13.64 -11.36 5.80
C LEU A 288 14.74 -12.27 5.24
N ASN A 289 14.41 -13.10 4.25
CA ASN A 289 15.39 -13.95 3.57
C ASN A 289 16.42 -13.10 2.82
N LEU A 290 15.96 -12.10 2.05
CA LEU A 290 16.85 -11.22 1.30
C LEU A 290 17.82 -10.46 2.21
N LEU A 291 17.35 -9.94 3.33
CA LEU A 291 18.20 -9.24 4.32
C LEU A 291 19.20 -10.21 4.96
N SER A 292 18.78 -11.44 5.26
CA SER A 292 19.67 -12.47 5.81
C SER A 292 20.78 -12.84 4.83
N GLU A 293 20.46 -12.97 3.55
CA GLU A 293 21.44 -13.23 2.48
C GLU A 293 22.35 -12.01 2.26
N ALA A 294 21.79 -10.81 2.19
CA ALA A 294 22.55 -9.57 2.00
C ALA A 294 23.56 -9.34 3.14
N LYS A 295 23.19 -9.71 4.38
CA LYS A 295 24.07 -9.63 5.56
C LYS A 295 25.36 -10.42 5.38
N LEU A 296 25.34 -11.56 4.68
CA LEU A 296 26.53 -12.41 4.47
C LEU A 296 27.63 -11.73 3.64
N PHE A 297 27.29 -10.66 2.92
CA PHE A 297 28.24 -9.90 2.10
C PHE A 297 28.80 -8.67 2.82
N LEU A 298 28.42 -8.42 4.08
CA LEU A 298 28.91 -7.31 4.88
C LEU A 298 30.24 -7.67 5.54
N SER A 299 31.19 -6.72 5.55
CA SER A 299 32.52 -6.92 6.14
C SER A 299 32.61 -6.43 7.58
N GLU A 300 31.65 -5.62 8.02
CA GLU A 300 31.53 -5.13 9.38
C GLU A 300 31.26 -6.30 10.34
N THR A 301 31.95 -6.31 11.48
CA THR A 301 31.78 -7.36 12.49
C THR A 301 30.56 -7.09 13.36
N ASN A 302 29.94 -8.16 13.89
CA ASN A 302 28.81 -8.09 14.83
C ASN A 302 27.57 -7.32 14.32
N VAL A 303 27.37 -7.26 12.99
CA VAL A 303 26.14 -6.74 12.40
C VAL A 303 24.97 -7.63 12.83
N ASN A 304 23.89 -7.02 13.32
CA ASN A 304 22.61 -7.70 13.50
C ASN A 304 21.48 -6.79 13.03
N PHE A 305 20.57 -7.36 12.24
CA PHE A 305 19.30 -6.70 11.97
C PHE A 305 18.30 -7.16 13.01
N THR A 306 17.65 -6.21 13.67
CA THR A 306 16.51 -6.49 14.54
C THR A 306 15.30 -5.78 13.98
N LEU A 307 14.12 -6.41 13.97
CA LEU A 307 12.89 -5.73 13.58
C LEU A 307 11.66 -6.40 14.21
N THR A 308 10.57 -5.65 14.32
CA THR A 308 9.28 -6.21 14.74
C THR A 308 8.46 -6.62 13.52
N ARG A 309 8.14 -7.90 13.43
CA ARG A 309 7.29 -8.47 12.36
C ARG A 309 5.87 -7.93 12.45
N PHE A 310 5.10 -8.07 11.36
CA PHE A 310 3.68 -7.73 11.35
C PHE A 310 2.87 -8.52 12.38
N SER A 311 3.34 -9.71 12.79
CA SER A 311 2.75 -10.49 13.88
C SER A 311 2.97 -9.89 15.28
N GLY A 312 3.81 -8.86 15.41
CA GLY A 312 4.27 -8.31 16.68
C GLY A 312 5.49 -9.02 17.26
N GLN A 313 5.95 -10.11 16.65
CA GLN A 313 7.16 -10.81 17.09
C GLN A 313 8.42 -10.03 16.66
N THR A 314 9.28 -9.69 17.62
CA THR A 314 10.62 -9.18 17.32
C THR A 314 11.54 -10.32 16.90
N VAL A 315 12.29 -10.10 15.82
CA VAL A 315 13.32 -11.03 15.33
C VAL A 315 14.66 -10.33 15.23
N THR A 316 15.73 -11.06 15.49
CA THR A 316 17.11 -10.63 15.31
C THR A 316 17.84 -11.68 14.49
N PHE A 317 18.58 -11.27 13.47
CA PHE A 317 19.29 -12.16 12.57
C PHE A 317 20.57 -11.57 12.01
#